data_AF-A0A6N7P8D4-F1
#
_entry.id   AF-A0A6N7P8D4-F1
#
_cell.length_a   1.000
_cell.length_b   1.000
_cell.length_c   1.000
_cell.angle_alpha   90.00
_cell.angle_beta   90.00
_cell.angle_gamma   90.00
#
_symmetry.space_group_name_H-M   'P 1'
#
loop_
_entity.id
_entity.type
_entity.pdbx_description
1 polymer ?
#
loop_
_entity_poly.entity_id
_entity_poly.type
_entity_poly.pdbx_seq_one_letter_code
_entity_poly.pdbx_strand_id
1 'polypeptide(L)'
;MARQAGPNFYIGRLGDKIGYKIGDIYYERKMPIKVNRSEATKKAALDFGMASKLGKLLRNALLPKLDIPADNTVTNRLNQTLAPIIKLANFSALLEAFNFNTHTPLEKLLRQKPTLQKKRGGTLLLQIPAQTISKSRNTTHIEIKAMAVSVNFDKQKHATLKEEILLIDVKKPFTGATFPFPAPGKDVTLYMLQVRALELVNGKYYNMENRKYYAAEIIAGR
;
A
#
# COMPACT_ATOMS: atom_id res chain seq x y z
N MET A 1 -4.88 9.12 -36.30
CA MET A 1 -4.78 7.76 -35.73
C MET A 1 -5.33 6.82 -36.78
N ALA A 2 -4.63 5.75 -37.11
CA ALA A 2 -5.09 4.75 -38.08
C ALA A 2 -4.98 3.36 -37.46
N ARG A 3 -5.88 2.44 -37.82
CA ARG A 3 -5.78 1.03 -37.44
C ARG A 3 -4.66 0.39 -38.27
N GLN A 4 -3.81 -0.43 -37.64
CA GLN A 4 -2.82 -1.21 -38.39
C GLN A 4 -3.54 -2.33 -39.15
N ALA A 5 -3.15 -2.55 -40.40
CA ALA A 5 -3.68 -3.60 -41.28
C ALA A 5 -2.54 -4.41 -41.87
N GLY A 6 -2.75 -5.71 -42.03
CA GLY A 6 -1.74 -6.66 -42.53
C GLY A 6 -1.27 -7.66 -41.47
N PRO A 7 -0.36 -8.59 -41.85
CA PRO A 7 0.05 -9.69 -41.00
C PRO A 7 1.03 -9.28 -39.88
N ASN A 8 1.70 -8.14 -40.04
CA ASN A 8 2.77 -7.69 -39.16
C ASN A 8 2.34 -6.46 -38.36
N PHE A 9 1.95 -6.70 -37.11
CA PHE A 9 1.66 -5.63 -36.14
C PHE A 9 2.92 -5.23 -35.40
N TYR A 10 3.00 -3.97 -34.97
CA TYR A 10 4.10 -3.48 -34.14
C TYR A 10 3.62 -2.55 -33.03
N ILE A 11 4.36 -2.56 -31.91
CA ILE A 11 4.20 -1.65 -30.79
C ILE A 11 5.52 -0.92 -30.60
N GLY A 12 5.45 0.39 -30.35
CA GLY A 12 6.64 1.23 -30.21
C GLY A 12 6.91 2.05 -31.47
N ARG A 13 8.15 2.54 -31.59
CA ARG A 13 8.51 3.49 -32.63
C ARG A 13 9.02 2.77 -33.88
N LEU A 14 8.49 3.14 -35.04
CA LEU A 14 8.98 2.73 -36.36
C LEU A 14 9.10 3.98 -37.23
N GLY A 15 10.32 4.48 -37.38
CA GLY A 15 10.59 5.75 -38.08
C GLY A 15 9.85 6.94 -37.44
N ASP A 16 8.97 7.56 -38.23
CA ASP A 16 8.10 8.67 -37.84
C ASP A 16 6.72 8.20 -37.36
N LYS A 17 6.49 6.89 -37.19
CA LYS A 17 5.24 6.34 -36.66
C LYS A 17 5.43 5.74 -35.27
N ILE A 18 4.35 5.73 -34.50
CA ILE A 18 4.25 5.09 -33.20
C ILE A 18 3.07 4.11 -33.22
N GLY A 19 3.37 2.83 -33.10
CA GLY A 19 2.39 1.75 -32.95
C GLY A 19 2.01 1.57 -31.47
N TYR A 20 0.74 1.32 -31.20
CA TYR A 20 0.21 1.03 -29.86
C TYR A 20 -1.06 0.17 -29.93
N LYS A 21 -1.41 -0.49 -28.84
CA LYS A 21 -2.57 -1.39 -28.74
C LYS A 21 -3.61 -0.80 -27.78
N ILE A 22 -4.89 -0.84 -28.15
CA ILE A 22 -6.02 -0.54 -27.25
C ILE A 22 -6.96 -1.75 -27.32
N GLY A 23 -7.19 -2.40 -26.17
CA GLY A 23 -7.89 -3.69 -26.17
C GLY A 23 -7.14 -4.71 -27.02
N ASP A 24 -7.81 -5.27 -28.02
CA ASP A 24 -7.23 -6.19 -29.01
C ASP A 24 -6.91 -5.56 -30.37
N ILE A 25 -7.03 -4.24 -30.49
CA ILE A 25 -6.83 -3.53 -31.76
C ILE A 25 -5.50 -2.79 -31.75
N TYR A 26 -4.73 -3.00 -32.82
CA TYR A 26 -3.47 -2.30 -33.07
C TYR A 26 -3.73 -1.02 -33.86
N TYR A 27 -3.12 0.06 -33.40
CA TYR A 27 -3.21 1.38 -34.00
C TYR A 27 -1.81 1.94 -34.26
N GLU A 28 -1.72 2.85 -35.22
CA GLU A 28 -0.56 3.68 -35.44
C GLU A 28 -0.94 5.16 -35.48
N ARG A 29 0.01 6.00 -35.10
CA ARG A 29 -0.07 7.45 -35.29
C ARG A 29 1.26 7.97 -35.82
N LYS A 30 1.20 9.03 -36.62
CA LYS A 30 2.40 9.80 -36.98
C LYS A 30 2.91 10.54 -35.75
N MET A 31 4.22 10.58 -35.60
CA MET A 31 4.91 11.34 -34.57
C MET A 31 4.75 12.83 -34.88
N PRO A 32 4.34 13.65 -33.92
CA PRO A 32 4.31 15.09 -34.11
C PRO A 32 5.73 15.63 -34.32
N ILE A 33 5.90 16.50 -35.33
CA ILE A 33 7.17 17.19 -35.61
C ILE A 33 7.55 18.11 -34.45
N LYS A 34 6.56 18.78 -33.86
CA LYS A 34 6.71 19.65 -32.68
C LYS A 34 5.65 19.29 -31.65
N VAL A 35 6.07 19.14 -30.39
CA VAL A 35 5.16 18.92 -29.26
C VAL A 35 5.13 20.18 -28.40
N ASN A 36 4.05 20.97 -28.53
CA ASN A 36 3.83 22.11 -27.65
C ASN A 36 3.12 21.61 -26.37
N ARG A 37 3.85 21.53 -25.26
CA ARG A 37 3.29 21.23 -23.94
C ARG A 37 3.04 22.54 -23.19
N SER A 38 1.84 22.72 -22.65
CA SER A 38 1.58 23.82 -21.71
C SER A 38 2.42 23.66 -20.45
N GLU A 39 2.68 24.76 -19.73
CA GLU A 39 3.38 24.70 -18.44
C GLU A 39 2.64 23.81 -17.43
N ALA A 40 1.31 23.81 -17.45
CA ALA A 40 0.49 22.91 -16.66
C ALA A 40 0.78 21.42 -16.98
N THR A 41 0.91 21.07 -18.26
CA THR A 41 1.24 19.70 -18.69
C THR A 41 2.66 19.30 -18.24
N LYS A 42 3.63 20.22 -18.34
CA LYS A 42 5.00 19.98 -17.89
C LYS A 42 5.05 19.74 -16.37
N LYS A 43 4.36 20.58 -15.60
CA LYS A 43 4.25 20.45 -14.14
C LYS A 43 3.58 19.12 -13.75
N ALA A 44 2.48 18.77 -14.40
CA ALA A 44 1.80 17.49 -14.17
C ALA A 44 2.70 16.28 -14.45
N ALA A 45 3.51 16.34 -15.52
CA ALA A 45 4.46 15.28 -15.84
C ALA A 45 5.56 15.12 -14.76
N LEU A 46 6.07 16.24 -14.23
CA LEU A 46 7.04 16.22 -13.12
C LEU A 46 6.41 15.63 -11.85
N ASP A 47 5.18 16.05 -11.52
CA ASP A 47 4.47 15.61 -10.33
C ASP A 47 4.16 14.10 -10.41
N PHE A 48 3.76 13.62 -11.58
CA PHE A 48 3.59 12.19 -11.84
C PHE A 48 4.89 11.41 -11.70
N GLY A 49 6.00 11.92 -12.24
CA GLY A 49 7.31 11.28 -12.13
C GLY A 49 7.78 11.18 -10.69
N MET A 50 7.58 12.25 -9.91
CA MET A 50 7.92 12.29 -8.49
C MET A 50 7.03 11.32 -7.68
N ALA A 51 5.72 11.34 -7.89
CA ALA A 51 4.78 10.41 -7.25
C ALA A 51 5.13 8.95 -7.57
N SER A 52 5.48 8.64 -8.82
CA SER A 52 5.91 7.30 -9.22
C SER A 52 7.19 6.85 -8.53
N LYS A 53 8.17 7.75 -8.36
CA LYS A 53 9.42 7.46 -7.66
C LYS A 53 9.18 7.17 -6.19
N LEU A 54 8.40 8.01 -5.50
CA LEU A 54 8.08 7.78 -4.09
C LEU A 54 7.18 6.55 -3.90
N GLY A 55 6.20 6.35 -4.79
CA GLY A 55 5.35 5.15 -4.78
C GLY A 55 6.17 3.87 -4.97
N LYS A 56 7.26 3.90 -5.76
CA LYS A 56 8.22 2.79 -5.82
C LYS A 56 8.95 2.59 -4.49
N LEU A 57 9.46 3.66 -3.88
CA LEU A 57 10.17 3.58 -2.60
C LEU A 57 9.28 2.97 -1.50
N LEU A 58 8.03 3.45 -1.39
CA LEU A 58 7.05 2.94 -0.43
C LEU A 58 6.71 1.47 -0.70
N ARG A 59 6.47 1.08 -1.95
CA ARG A 59 6.22 -0.34 -2.28
C ARG A 59 7.39 -1.23 -1.90
N ASN A 60 8.63 -0.78 -2.17
CA ASN A 60 9.82 -1.52 -1.79
C ASN A 60 9.99 -1.61 -0.26
N ALA A 61 9.59 -0.57 0.48
CA ALA A 61 9.70 -0.54 1.93
C ALA A 61 8.63 -1.40 2.63
N LEU A 62 7.41 -1.43 2.07
CA LEU A 62 6.24 -1.95 2.76
C LEU A 62 5.81 -3.33 2.25
N LEU A 63 5.77 -3.56 0.93
CA LEU A 63 5.23 -4.81 0.37
C LEU A 63 6.03 -6.06 0.80
N PRO A 64 7.37 -6.06 0.85
CA PRO A 64 8.12 -7.23 1.30
C PRO A 64 7.91 -7.60 2.78
N LYS A 65 7.25 -6.74 3.56
CA LYS A 65 6.95 -6.95 4.98
C LYS A 65 5.56 -7.53 5.22
N LEU A 66 4.71 -7.49 4.19
CA LEU A 66 3.39 -8.08 4.23
C LEU A 66 3.48 -9.58 3.96
N ASP A 67 2.79 -10.38 4.77
CA ASP A 67 2.60 -11.82 4.52
C ASP A 67 1.29 -12.10 3.78
N ILE A 68 0.78 -11.07 3.10
CA ILE A 68 -0.42 -11.09 2.29
C ILE A 68 -0.10 -10.45 0.94
N PRO A 69 -0.71 -10.92 -0.15
CA PRO A 69 -0.56 -10.26 -1.43
C PRO A 69 -1.34 -8.95 -1.43
N ALA A 70 -0.68 -7.87 -1.82
CA ALA A 70 -1.35 -6.61 -2.14
C ALA A 70 -2.20 -6.76 -3.41
N ASP A 71 -3.23 -5.94 -3.54
CA ASP A 71 -4.05 -5.95 -4.75
C ASP A 71 -3.28 -5.46 -5.99
N ASN A 72 -3.72 -5.91 -7.17
CA ASN A 72 -3.08 -5.61 -8.45
C ASN A 72 -3.15 -4.11 -8.84
N THR A 73 -3.92 -3.29 -8.12
CA THR A 73 -4.07 -1.86 -8.37
C THR A 73 -3.23 -0.98 -7.44
N VAL A 74 -2.55 -1.57 -6.44
CA VAL A 74 -1.85 -0.82 -5.37
C VAL A 74 -0.86 0.21 -5.91
N THR A 75 -0.18 -0.10 -7.01
CA THR A 75 0.78 0.83 -7.65
C THR A 75 0.09 2.07 -8.19
N ASN A 76 -1.02 1.89 -8.91
CA ASN A 76 -1.77 3.00 -9.49
C ASN A 76 -2.44 3.83 -8.40
N ARG A 77 -3.05 3.17 -7.41
CA ARG A 77 -3.69 3.85 -6.28
C ARG A 77 -2.70 4.66 -5.46
N LEU A 78 -1.53 4.09 -5.14
CA LEU A 78 -0.52 4.81 -4.38
C LEU A 78 0.01 6.04 -5.13
N ASN A 79 0.23 5.91 -6.45
CA ASN A 79 0.62 7.05 -7.28
C ASN A 79 -0.48 8.14 -7.33
N GLN A 80 -1.76 7.74 -7.44
CA GLN A 80 -2.89 8.66 -7.39
C GLN A 80 -3.01 9.37 -6.04
N THR A 81 -2.79 8.66 -4.94
CA THR A 81 -2.77 9.24 -3.59
C THR A 81 -1.63 10.23 -3.42
N LEU A 82 -0.42 9.89 -3.91
CA LEU A 82 0.78 10.71 -3.76
C LEU A 82 0.78 11.98 -4.63
N ALA A 83 0.31 11.90 -5.87
CA ALA A 83 0.37 13.00 -6.84
C ALA A 83 -0.13 14.36 -6.28
N PRO A 84 -1.29 14.45 -5.59
CA PRO A 84 -1.76 15.72 -5.05
C PRO A 84 -1.06 16.15 -3.75
N ILE A 85 -0.50 15.22 -2.97
CA ILE A 85 -0.02 15.49 -1.61
C ILE A 85 1.49 15.61 -1.49
N ILE A 86 2.26 15.14 -2.47
CA ILE A 86 3.72 14.97 -2.38
C ILE A 86 4.51 16.26 -2.06
N LYS A 87 3.94 17.43 -2.37
CA LYS A 87 4.54 18.74 -2.09
C LYS A 87 4.11 19.34 -0.76
N LEU A 88 3.20 18.69 -0.03
CA LEU A 88 2.71 19.16 1.25
C LEU A 88 3.69 18.75 2.35
N ALA A 89 3.92 19.64 3.31
CA ALA A 89 4.86 19.41 4.40
C ALA A 89 4.57 18.15 5.23
N ASN A 90 3.30 17.74 5.32
CA ASN A 90 2.83 16.59 6.10
C ASN A 90 2.23 15.47 5.24
N PHE A 91 2.76 15.25 4.03
CA PHE A 91 2.17 14.27 3.12
C PHE A 91 2.14 12.84 3.67
N SER A 92 3.04 12.49 4.60
CA SER A 92 3.04 11.19 5.28
C SER A 92 1.76 10.94 6.08
N ALA A 93 1.25 11.96 6.78
CA ALA A 93 -0.03 11.88 7.48
C ALA A 93 -1.21 11.74 6.51
N LEU A 94 -1.06 12.17 5.26
CA LEU A 94 -2.08 12.01 4.22
C LEU A 94 -2.04 10.62 3.55
N LEU A 95 -1.09 9.75 3.94
CA LEU A 95 -1.10 8.32 3.60
C LEU A 95 -1.86 7.48 4.63
N GLU A 96 -2.34 8.08 5.72
CA GLU A 96 -3.19 7.41 6.70
C GLU A 96 -4.44 6.81 6.04
N ALA A 97 -4.83 5.64 6.50
CA ALA A 97 -5.88 4.80 5.92
C ALA A 97 -5.59 4.29 4.49
N PHE A 98 -4.39 4.45 3.94
CA PHE A 98 -4.04 3.79 2.69
C PHE A 98 -4.04 2.27 2.89
N ASN A 99 -4.99 1.60 2.23
CA ASN A 99 -5.16 0.16 2.32
C ASN A 99 -4.49 -0.56 1.13
N PHE A 100 -3.86 -1.71 1.39
CA PHE A 100 -3.14 -2.53 0.38
C PHE A 100 -4.01 -3.62 -0.27
N ASN A 101 -5.26 -3.77 0.17
CA ASN A 101 -6.25 -4.69 -0.36
C ASN A 101 -7.65 -4.04 -0.41
N THR A 102 -8.04 -3.55 -1.58
CA THR A 102 -9.37 -2.91 -1.78
C THR A 102 -10.57 -3.82 -1.51
N HIS A 103 -10.43 -5.14 -1.48
CA HIS A 103 -11.55 -6.05 -1.24
C HIS A 103 -12.03 -6.05 0.22
N THR A 104 -11.10 -5.82 1.14
CA THR A 104 -11.34 -5.88 2.58
C THR A 104 -10.56 -4.78 3.29
N PRO A 105 -11.20 -3.63 3.55
CA PRO A 105 -10.58 -2.62 4.41
C PRO A 105 -10.43 -3.17 5.83
N LEU A 106 -9.50 -2.59 6.58
CA LEU A 106 -9.15 -3.05 7.93
C LEU A 106 -10.38 -3.09 8.86
N GLU A 107 -11.28 -2.11 8.74
CA GLU A 107 -12.50 -1.98 9.53
C GLU A 107 -13.49 -3.16 9.38
N LYS A 108 -13.42 -3.95 8.30
CA LYS A 108 -14.22 -5.17 8.15
C LYS A 108 -13.71 -6.31 9.03
N LEU A 109 -12.42 -6.30 9.37
CA LEU A 109 -11.79 -7.32 10.22
C LEU A 109 -11.71 -6.84 11.69
N LEU A 110 -11.41 -5.56 11.90
CA LEU A 110 -11.37 -4.88 13.19
C LEU A 110 -12.40 -3.74 13.21
N ARG A 111 -13.59 -4.01 13.78
CA ARG A 111 -14.69 -3.05 13.86
C ARG A 111 -14.34 -1.77 14.63
N GLN A 112 -13.51 -1.90 15.67
CA GLN A 112 -12.97 -0.75 16.39
C GLN A 112 -11.58 -0.41 15.82
N LYS A 113 -11.43 0.85 15.39
CA LYS A 113 -10.23 1.32 14.71
C LYS A 113 -9.02 1.33 15.65
N PRO A 114 -7.85 0.85 15.19
CA PRO A 114 -6.60 1.06 15.89
C PRO A 114 -6.27 2.55 15.99
N THR A 115 -5.60 2.95 17.07
CA THR A 115 -5.15 4.34 17.28
C THR A 115 -3.68 4.36 17.65
N LEU A 116 -2.96 5.39 17.20
CA LEU A 116 -1.57 5.62 17.60
C LEU A 116 -1.51 6.77 18.61
N GLN A 117 -1.14 6.47 19.85
CA GLN A 117 -1.05 7.45 20.94
C GLN A 117 0.40 7.70 21.34
N LYS A 118 0.75 8.96 21.58
CA LYS A 118 2.06 9.35 22.11
C LYS A 118 2.07 9.26 23.63
N LYS A 119 2.97 8.47 24.20
CA LYS A 119 3.18 8.39 25.65
C LYS A 119 4.19 9.45 26.11
N ARG A 120 4.17 9.79 27.41
CA ARG A 120 5.27 10.52 28.06
C ARG A 120 6.58 9.73 27.84
N GLY A 121 7.63 10.41 27.40
CA GLY A 121 8.92 9.80 27.03
C GLY A 121 9.12 9.56 25.52
N GLY A 122 8.15 9.91 24.67
CA GLY A 122 8.31 9.92 23.21
C GLY A 122 7.93 8.61 22.51
N THR A 123 7.78 7.50 23.24
CA THR A 123 7.27 6.24 22.70
C THR A 123 5.86 6.40 22.14
N LEU A 124 5.59 5.76 21.00
CA LEU A 124 4.26 5.68 20.41
C LEU A 124 3.65 4.32 20.71
N LEU A 125 2.37 4.29 21.04
CA LEU A 125 1.62 3.09 21.34
C LEU A 125 0.56 2.90 20.27
N LEU A 126 0.71 1.85 19.45
CA LEU A 126 -0.36 1.43 18.56
C LEU A 126 -1.32 0.56 19.37
N GLN A 127 -2.50 1.08 19.62
CA GLN A 127 -3.53 0.44 20.43
C GLN A 127 -4.64 -0.10 19.54
N ILE A 128 -4.96 -1.38 19.73
CA ILE A 128 -6.13 -2.02 19.15
C ILE A 128 -7.12 -2.24 20.30
N PRO A 129 -8.29 -1.59 20.26
CA PRO A 129 -9.29 -1.76 21.32
C PRO A 129 -9.80 -3.20 21.44
N ALA A 130 -10.23 -3.56 22.65
CA ALA A 130 -10.98 -4.79 22.90
C ALA A 130 -12.25 -4.82 22.04
N GLN A 131 -12.46 -5.91 21.31
CA GLN A 131 -13.55 -6.00 20.34
C GLN A 131 -13.82 -7.44 19.92
N THR A 132 -15.02 -7.70 19.41
CA THR A 132 -15.32 -8.96 18.74
C THR A 132 -14.60 -9.00 17.39
N ILE A 133 -13.72 -9.97 17.23
CA ILE A 133 -13.00 -10.21 15.98
C ILE A 133 -13.94 -10.89 14.98
N SER A 134 -13.99 -10.35 13.76
CA SER A 134 -14.80 -10.95 12.69
C SER A 134 -14.19 -12.29 12.29
N LYS A 135 -14.97 -13.37 12.39
CA LYS A 135 -14.55 -14.71 11.96
C LYS A 135 -15.15 -15.06 10.61
N SER A 136 -14.37 -15.70 9.75
CA SER A 136 -14.88 -16.36 8.55
C SER A 136 -15.01 -17.87 8.78
N ARG A 137 -15.54 -18.59 7.78
CA ARG A 137 -16.03 -19.98 7.93
C ARG A 137 -15.09 -20.89 8.73
N ASN A 138 -13.83 -20.98 8.30
CA ASN A 138 -12.84 -21.87 8.90
C ASN A 138 -11.79 -21.11 9.73
N THR A 139 -12.01 -19.82 10.00
CA THR A 139 -11.05 -19.05 10.80
C THR A 139 -11.00 -19.61 12.21
N THR A 140 -9.81 -20.04 12.61
CA THR A 140 -9.53 -20.47 13.99
C THR A 140 -8.69 -19.42 14.72
N HIS A 141 -7.85 -18.70 13.98
CA HIS A 141 -6.96 -17.69 14.53
C HIS A 141 -6.92 -16.47 13.62
N ILE A 142 -6.70 -15.31 14.22
CA ILE A 142 -6.29 -14.10 13.50
C ILE A 142 -4.84 -13.81 13.87
N GLU A 143 -4.03 -13.50 12.88
CA GLU A 143 -2.73 -12.89 13.09
C GLU A 143 -2.84 -11.38 12.83
N ILE A 144 -2.34 -10.62 13.79
CA ILE A 144 -2.15 -9.19 13.68
C ILE A 144 -0.64 -8.93 13.64
N LYS A 145 -0.14 -8.39 12.54
CA LYS A 145 1.24 -7.92 12.42
C LYS A 145 1.25 -6.39 12.44
N ALA A 146 1.94 -5.82 13.41
CA ALA A 146 2.14 -4.38 13.54
C ALA A 146 3.58 -4.03 13.18
N MET A 147 3.78 -2.96 12.40
CA MET A 147 5.09 -2.57 11.88
C MET A 147 5.33 -1.07 11.98
N ALA A 148 6.58 -0.69 12.21
CA ALA A 148 7.07 0.67 12.05
C ALA A 148 8.22 0.67 11.04
N VAL A 149 8.07 1.45 9.96
CA VAL A 149 9.05 1.52 8.87
C VAL A 149 9.49 2.97 8.67
N SER A 150 10.79 3.20 8.77
CA SER A 150 11.41 4.49 8.44
C SER A 150 11.65 4.60 6.93
N VAL A 151 11.36 5.75 6.36
CA VAL A 151 11.52 6.07 4.94
C VAL A 151 12.18 7.43 4.79
N ASN A 152 13.37 7.45 4.19
CA ASN A 152 14.05 8.67 3.77
C ASN A 152 13.81 8.90 2.28
N PHE A 153 12.94 9.87 1.97
CA PHE A 153 12.54 10.18 0.60
C PHE A 153 13.65 10.84 -0.23
N ASP A 154 14.55 11.60 0.40
CA ASP A 154 15.66 12.26 -0.29
C ASP A 154 16.73 11.26 -0.74
N LYS A 155 17.15 10.40 0.19
CA LYS A 155 18.18 9.37 0.00
C LYS A 155 17.64 8.09 -0.64
N GLN A 156 16.33 7.97 -0.81
CA GLN A 156 15.66 6.77 -1.34
C GLN A 156 16.01 5.51 -0.54
N LYS A 157 16.06 5.64 0.79
CA LYS A 157 16.37 4.55 1.71
C LYS A 157 15.18 4.28 2.62
N HIS A 158 15.10 3.06 3.13
CA HIS A 158 14.11 2.67 4.13
C HIS A 158 14.71 1.65 5.09
N ALA A 159 14.13 1.53 6.28
CA ALA A 159 14.52 0.56 7.28
C ALA A 159 13.31 0.15 8.12
N THR A 160 13.19 -1.14 8.45
CA THR A 160 12.24 -1.60 9.46
C THR A 160 12.77 -1.21 10.83
N LEU A 161 12.01 -0.39 11.57
CA LEU A 161 12.36 0.00 12.93
C LEU A 161 11.88 -1.04 13.93
N LYS A 162 10.68 -1.60 13.71
CA LYS A 162 10.10 -2.64 14.56
C LYS A 162 9.03 -3.42 13.81
N GLU A 163 8.92 -4.70 14.15
CA GLU A 163 7.85 -5.59 13.72
C GLU A 163 7.44 -6.45 14.92
N GLU A 164 6.13 -6.55 15.16
CA GLU A 164 5.56 -7.38 16.21
C GLU A 164 4.35 -8.14 15.66
N ILE A 165 4.23 -9.41 16.06
CA ILE A 165 3.16 -10.30 15.64
C ILE A 165 2.39 -10.73 16.88
N LEU A 166 1.05 -10.64 16.80
CA LEU A 166 0.13 -11.16 17.79
C LEU A 166 -0.78 -12.19 17.12
N LEU A 167 -0.81 -13.40 17.70
CA LEU A 167 -1.71 -14.46 17.29
C LEU A 167 -2.88 -14.55 18.27
N ILE A 168 -4.10 -14.53 17.74
CA ILE A 168 -5.35 -14.48 18.51
C ILE A 168 -6.16 -15.73 18.18
N ASP A 169 -6.53 -16.51 19.21
CA ASP A 169 -7.54 -17.57 19.10
C ASP A 169 -8.94 -16.94 19.08
N VAL A 170 -9.67 -17.10 17.97
CA VAL A 170 -11.00 -16.46 17.79
C VAL A 170 -12.08 -17.05 18.68
N LYS A 171 -11.81 -18.16 19.39
CA LYS A 171 -12.71 -18.71 20.40
C LYS A 171 -12.62 -17.95 21.72
N LYS A 172 -11.53 -17.21 21.96
CA LYS A 172 -11.33 -16.42 23.18
C LYS A 172 -11.75 -14.97 22.93
N PRO A 173 -12.32 -14.29 23.94
CA PRO A 173 -12.56 -12.85 23.85
C PRO A 173 -11.24 -12.10 23.60
N PHE A 174 -11.23 -11.20 22.62
CA PHE A 174 -10.08 -10.34 22.39
C PHE A 174 -10.17 -9.08 23.27
N THR A 175 -9.26 -8.98 24.22
CA THR A 175 -9.22 -7.91 25.23
C THR A 175 -8.43 -6.67 24.78
N GLY A 176 -8.08 -6.60 23.50
CA GLY A 176 -7.27 -5.53 22.94
C GLY A 176 -5.77 -5.87 22.91
N ALA A 177 -5.01 -5.03 22.23
CA ALA A 177 -3.56 -5.16 22.10
C ALA A 177 -2.89 -3.80 22.10
N THR A 178 -1.64 -3.74 22.57
CA THR A 178 -0.82 -2.53 22.52
C THR A 178 0.58 -2.88 22.04
N PHE A 179 1.03 -2.22 20.97
CA PHE A 179 2.37 -2.39 20.41
C PHE A 179 3.19 -1.12 20.65
N PRO A 180 4.28 -1.18 21.44
CA PRO A 180 5.13 -0.04 21.69
C PRO A 180 6.12 0.16 20.54
N PHE A 181 6.00 1.27 19.83
CA PHE A 181 6.88 1.66 18.74
C PHE A 181 7.81 2.82 19.10
N PRO A 182 9.00 2.88 18.45
CA PRO A 182 9.87 4.03 18.60
C PRO A 182 9.20 5.30 18.09
N ALA A 183 9.60 6.43 18.69
CA ALA A 183 9.28 7.76 18.17
C ALA A 183 9.81 7.89 16.73
N PRO A 184 9.15 8.69 15.87
CA PRO A 184 9.72 9.04 14.57
C PRO A 184 11.09 9.71 14.78
N GLY A 185 12.05 9.31 13.95
CA GLY A 185 13.38 9.92 13.90
C GLY A 185 13.37 11.20 13.06
N LYS A 186 14.45 11.42 12.31
CA LYS A 186 14.52 12.50 11.31
C LYS A 186 13.80 12.15 10.00
N ASP A 187 13.69 10.86 9.72
CA ASP A 187 13.04 10.30 8.54
C ASP A 187 11.55 10.05 8.85
N VAL A 188 10.72 10.04 7.80
CA VAL A 188 9.30 9.72 7.94
C VAL A 188 9.15 8.29 8.43
N THR A 189 8.34 8.09 9.46
CA THR A 189 8.00 6.78 9.99
C THR A 189 6.54 6.46 9.69
N LEU A 190 6.33 5.34 8.99
CA LEU A 190 5.01 4.79 8.70
C LEU A 190 4.70 3.67 9.68
N TYR A 191 3.55 3.78 10.34
CA TYR A 191 3.02 2.77 11.25
C TYR A 191 1.91 2.01 10.54
N MET A 192 2.05 0.70 10.45
CA MET A 192 1.18 -0.16 9.66
C MET A 192 0.61 -1.31 10.48
N LEU A 193 -0.56 -1.76 10.07
CA LEU A 193 -1.20 -2.96 10.59
C LEU A 193 -1.58 -3.89 9.45
N GLN A 194 -1.19 -5.15 9.55
CA GLN A 194 -1.72 -6.26 8.77
C GLN A 194 -2.59 -7.12 9.69
N VAL A 195 -3.73 -7.56 9.18
CA VAL A 195 -4.60 -8.54 9.81
C VAL A 195 -4.86 -9.64 8.79
N ARG A 196 -4.65 -10.90 9.15
CA ARG A 196 -4.98 -12.05 8.30
C ARG A 196 -5.62 -13.18 9.08
N ALA A 197 -6.57 -13.86 8.45
CA ALA A 197 -7.20 -15.04 9.00
C ALA A 197 -6.39 -16.31 8.74
N LEU A 198 -6.31 -17.15 9.77
CA LEU A 198 -5.58 -18.40 9.77
C LEU A 198 -6.48 -19.57 10.20
N GLU A 199 -6.20 -20.72 9.61
CA GLU A 199 -6.79 -22.01 9.99
C GLU A 199 -5.72 -22.89 10.64
N LEU A 200 -6.01 -23.43 11.82
CA LEU A 200 -5.16 -24.36 12.54
C LEU A 200 -5.58 -25.77 12.16
N VAL A 201 -4.73 -26.47 11.39
CA VAL A 201 -4.94 -27.85 10.97
C VAL A 201 -3.73 -28.67 11.41
N ASN A 202 -3.98 -29.74 12.18
CA ASN A 202 -2.93 -30.65 12.67
C ASN A 202 -1.75 -29.93 13.35
N GLY A 203 -2.04 -28.92 14.17
CA GLY A 203 -1.02 -28.15 14.89
C GLY A 203 -0.25 -27.12 14.06
N LYS A 204 -0.59 -26.93 12.77
CA LYS A 204 0.03 -25.93 11.89
C LYS A 204 -0.97 -24.88 11.45
N TYR A 205 -0.52 -23.63 11.38
CA TYR A 205 -1.31 -22.49 10.91
C TYR A 205 -1.17 -22.32 9.39
N TYR A 206 -2.31 -22.24 8.71
CA TYR A 206 -2.40 -22.01 7.27
C TYR A 206 -3.11 -20.70 6.99
N ASN A 207 -2.59 -19.94 6.02
CA ASN A 207 -3.27 -18.74 5.52
C ASN A 207 -4.51 -19.16 4.74
N MET A 208 -5.63 -18.47 4.93
CA MET A 208 -6.85 -18.73 4.18
C MET A 208 -6.79 -18.26 2.71
N GLU A 209 -5.72 -17.55 2.32
CA GLU A 209 -5.40 -17.09 0.94
C GLU A 209 -6.54 -16.38 0.19
N ASN A 210 -7.54 -15.89 0.91
CA ASN A 210 -8.69 -15.20 0.34
C ASN A 210 -8.64 -13.73 0.70
N ARG A 211 -8.65 -12.87 -0.32
CA ARG A 211 -8.68 -11.40 -0.20
C ARG A 211 -9.85 -10.83 0.60
N LYS A 212 -10.84 -11.65 0.97
CA LYS A 212 -11.92 -11.29 1.91
C LYS A 212 -11.50 -11.35 3.39
N TYR A 213 -10.39 -12.02 3.70
CA TYR A 213 -10.00 -12.39 5.06
C TYR A 213 -8.63 -11.87 5.47
N TYR A 214 -8.10 -10.90 4.72
CA TYR A 214 -6.92 -10.16 5.13
C TYR A 214 -7.02 -8.70 4.73
N ALA A 215 -6.34 -7.84 5.49
CA ALA A 215 -6.20 -6.43 5.23
C ALA A 215 -4.79 -5.98 5.64
N ALA A 216 -4.26 -4.97 4.98
CA ALA A 216 -3.13 -4.19 5.49
C ALA A 216 -3.37 -2.71 5.23
N GLU A 217 -3.02 -1.88 6.19
CA GLU A 217 -3.33 -0.45 6.18
C GLU A 217 -2.24 0.36 6.88
N ILE A 218 -1.99 1.57 6.37
CA ILE A 218 -1.18 2.57 7.07
C ILE A 218 -2.06 3.25 8.11
N ILE A 219 -1.72 3.08 9.38
CA ILE A 219 -2.46 3.66 10.50
C ILE A 219 -2.05 5.11 10.74
N ALA A 220 -0.76 5.40 10.61
CA ALA A 220 -0.19 6.73 10.85
C ALA A 220 1.06 6.97 10.02
N GLY A 221 1.27 8.21 9.56
CA GLY A 221 2.54 8.67 9.01
C GLY A 221 3.06 9.87 9.80
N ARG A 222 4.27 9.77 10.35
CA ARG A 222 4.86 10.80 11.22
C ARG A 222 6.27 11.17 10.82
#